data_AF-A0A2T5HX08-F1
#
_entry.id   AF-A0A2T5HX08-F1
#
_cell.length_a   1.000
_cell.length_b   1.000
_cell.length_c   1.000
_cell.angle_alpha   90.00
_cell.angle_beta   90.00
_cell.angle_gamma   90.00
#
_symmetry.space_group_name_H-M   'P 1'
#
loop_
_entity.id
_entity.type
_entity.pdbx_description
1 polymer ?
#
loop_
_entity_poly.entity_id
_entity_poly.type
_entity_poly.pdbx_seq_one_letter_code
_entity_poly.pdbx_strand_id
1 'polypeptide(L)'
;MRNLSEARLTSIWRIIVCVAGGLLSLVQVASAQPLTDSDTEQVQRGEYLARAGNCMGCHTTRSGEPYAGGRKLNTPFGQFVTPNITPDKETGIGSWSGEDFWQALHYGKSKDGRNLYPAFPYTEYTKVTRPDADAIFAYLRSLPPVAQTNPPHKINPPYDNQALLYLWRKWYFNEGVYQPDKSKSDEWNRGNYLVQGLGHCNACHTPRNVWGASQDDQLTGGKIMGSYWYAPSLISPLEAGVSEWPVEDIVELLSTGINSHAVTSGSMATIVRQSLQYLSDYDIRSIAVYLQSLGEKKGDAKAPRKARKMPEQVRQYLALGQEVYEKHCQDCHGQSGEGIPKIYPPLAGNRNVTMSPPLNTIRNVLYGGYPPATAGNPRPHGMPPYQHFIRDTEIAQVVSYIRNAWGNRGSLVSPEDVDNSRGSEF
;
A
#
# COMPACT_ATOMS: atom_id res chain seq x y z
N MET A 1 89.96 -28.61 -15.03
CA MET A 1 89.33 -28.16 -16.29
C MET A 1 88.80 -26.76 -16.06
N ARG A 2 89.22 -25.86 -16.95
CA ARG A 2 89.09 -24.39 -17.05
C ARG A 2 88.04 -23.73 -16.12
N ASN A 3 88.43 -22.87 -15.17
CA ASN A 3 88.90 -21.47 -15.31
C ASN A 3 87.77 -20.52 -15.77
N LEU A 4 87.48 -19.34 -15.21
CA LEU A 4 88.20 -18.39 -14.34
C LEU A 4 87.16 -17.31 -13.88
N SER A 5 87.16 -16.89 -12.60
CA SER A 5 87.69 -15.62 -12.04
C SER A 5 86.65 -14.48 -11.95
N GLU A 6 86.30 -14.02 -10.74
CA GLU A 6 86.75 -12.75 -10.10
C GLU A 6 85.90 -11.54 -10.57
N ALA A 7 85.52 -10.51 -9.79
CA ALA A 7 85.85 -9.94 -8.48
C ALA A 7 84.63 -9.03 -8.09
N ARG A 8 84.10 -9.07 -6.86
CA ARG A 8 84.36 -8.18 -5.69
C ARG A 8 84.08 -6.66 -5.86
N LEU A 9 83.51 -6.10 -4.76
CA LEU A 9 83.58 -4.72 -4.22
C LEU A 9 82.39 -3.76 -4.50
N THR A 10 81.48 -3.56 -3.52
CA THR A 10 81.37 -2.45 -2.52
C THR A 10 80.90 -1.11 -3.11
N SER A 11 79.68 -0.63 -2.81
CA SER A 11 79.27 0.24 -1.68
C SER A 11 79.24 1.75 -2.01
N ILE A 12 78.30 2.48 -1.37
CA ILE A 12 78.33 3.91 -0.96
C ILE A 12 77.67 5.00 -1.86
N TRP A 13 76.46 5.41 -1.43
CA TRP A 13 75.93 6.77 -1.13
C TRP A 13 76.17 8.02 -2.05
N ARG A 14 75.08 8.80 -2.28
CA ARG A 14 74.86 10.28 -2.02
C ARG A 14 73.70 10.83 -2.89
N ILE A 15 72.52 11.23 -2.35
CA ILE A 15 72.04 12.54 -1.79
C ILE A 15 71.96 13.73 -2.80
N ILE A 16 70.76 14.37 -2.87
CA ILE A 16 70.39 15.83 -2.96
C ILE A 16 69.07 15.98 -3.79
N VAL A 17 67.86 16.16 -3.21
CA VAL A 17 67.12 17.35 -2.67
C VAL A 17 66.48 18.29 -3.72
N CYS A 18 65.13 18.45 -3.67
CA CYS A 18 64.31 19.70 -3.77
C CYS A 18 62.80 19.36 -4.07
N VAL A 19 61.86 19.42 -3.11
CA VAL A 19 60.98 20.55 -2.69
C VAL A 19 59.62 20.66 -3.45
N ALA A 20 58.56 20.27 -2.72
CA ALA A 20 57.23 20.87 -2.53
C ALA A 20 56.11 20.92 -3.61
N GLY A 21 54.89 20.59 -3.12
CA GLY A 21 53.57 21.10 -3.56
C GLY A 21 52.72 20.03 -4.26
N GLY A 22 51.66 19.43 -3.71
CA GLY A 22 50.71 19.88 -2.69
C GLY A 22 49.32 19.93 -3.34
N LEU A 23 48.46 18.94 -3.07
CA LEU A 23 46.98 18.97 -3.10
C LEU A 23 46.44 17.56 -2.79
N LEU A 24 46.48 17.19 -1.51
CA LEU A 24 45.71 16.08 -0.96
C LEU A 24 44.37 16.63 -0.51
N SER A 25 43.33 16.40 -1.32
CA SER A 25 41.94 16.69 -0.95
C SER A 25 41.55 15.81 0.24
N LEU A 26 41.45 16.43 1.41
CA LEU A 26 40.81 15.86 2.60
C LEU A 26 39.32 15.64 2.28
N VAL A 27 38.95 14.40 1.95
CA VAL A 27 37.56 13.96 2.04
C VAL A 27 37.21 13.91 3.52
N GLN A 28 36.56 14.96 4.02
CA GLN A 28 35.89 14.93 5.32
C GLN A 28 34.73 13.94 5.22
N VAL A 29 34.97 12.70 5.62
CA VAL A 29 33.90 11.77 5.98
C VAL A 29 33.22 12.38 7.20
N ALA A 30 32.03 12.94 7.01
CA ALA A 30 31.20 13.41 8.10
C ALA A 30 30.98 12.24 9.07
N SER A 31 31.66 12.29 10.21
CA SER A 31 31.52 11.28 11.25
C SER A 31 30.14 11.46 11.88
N ALA A 32 29.23 10.52 11.65
CA ALA A 32 27.99 10.45 12.40
C ALA A 32 28.34 10.33 13.88
N GLN A 33 27.91 11.28 14.70
CA GLN A 33 28.08 11.16 16.15
C GLN A 33 27.26 9.96 16.64
N PRO A 34 27.79 9.16 17.59
CA PRO A 34 27.03 8.07 18.18
C PRO A 34 25.79 8.64 18.88
N LEU A 35 24.63 8.05 18.60
CA LEU A 35 23.35 8.42 19.20
C LEU A 35 23.38 8.14 20.71
N THR A 36 22.70 8.96 21.50
CA THR A 36 22.43 8.63 22.91
C THR A 36 21.39 7.50 23.01
N ASP A 37 21.23 6.88 24.18
CA ASP A 37 20.20 5.84 24.37
C ASP A 37 18.79 6.37 24.08
N SER A 38 18.50 7.61 24.50
CA SER A 38 17.22 8.28 24.21
C SER A 38 17.02 8.58 22.72
N ASP A 39 18.07 9.00 22.01
CA ASP A 39 18.00 9.23 20.56
C ASP A 39 17.81 7.91 19.80
N THR A 40 18.44 6.84 20.30
CA THR A 40 18.32 5.49 19.74
C THR A 40 16.89 4.96 19.87
N GLU A 41 16.26 5.11 21.04
CA GLU A 41 14.85 4.74 21.24
C GLU A 41 13.92 5.55 20.32
N GLN A 42 14.17 6.86 20.17
CA GLN A 42 13.36 7.70 19.30
C GLN A 42 13.48 7.28 17.82
N VAL A 43 14.70 6.97 17.35
CA VAL A 43 14.94 6.47 15.99
C VAL A 43 14.28 5.11 15.76
N GLN A 44 14.36 4.18 16.71
CA GLN A 44 13.70 2.87 16.62
C GLN A 44 12.18 3.01 16.56
N ARG A 45 11.60 3.88 17.40
CA ARG A 45 10.18 4.22 17.33
C ARG A 45 9.82 4.83 15.97
N GLY A 46 10.67 5.71 15.45
CA GLY A 46 10.51 6.32 14.14
C GLY A 46 10.51 5.32 13.00
N GLU A 47 11.42 4.35 13.03
CA GLU A 47 11.49 3.25 12.06
C GLU A 47 10.19 2.45 12.07
N TYR A 48 9.73 2.06 13.27
CA TYR A 48 8.49 1.33 13.45
C TYR A 48 7.29 2.08 12.87
N LEU A 49 7.16 3.37 13.19
CA LEU A 49 6.06 4.20 12.71
C LEU A 49 6.14 4.50 11.21
N ALA A 50 7.35 4.66 10.65
CA ALA A 50 7.54 4.81 9.22
C ALA A 50 7.16 3.56 8.43
N ARG A 51 7.37 2.36 9.01
CA ARG A 51 6.84 1.10 8.47
C ARG A 51 5.32 1.03 8.61
N ALA A 52 4.77 1.38 9.77
CA ALA A 52 3.33 1.41 9.99
C ALA A 52 2.60 2.31 8.97
N GLY A 53 3.13 3.51 8.73
CA GLY A 53 2.65 4.44 7.70
C GLY A 53 3.08 4.13 6.27
N ASN A 54 3.73 2.98 6.05
CA ASN A 54 4.21 2.52 4.74
C ASN A 54 5.00 3.56 3.93
N CYS A 55 5.79 4.42 4.59
CA CYS A 55 6.50 5.52 3.93
C CYS A 55 7.39 5.01 2.78
N MET A 56 8.11 3.91 3.02
CA MET A 56 8.97 3.28 2.03
C MET A 56 8.21 2.77 0.80
N GLY A 57 6.96 2.30 0.96
CA GLY A 57 6.15 1.76 -0.14
C GLY A 57 5.79 2.81 -1.19
N CYS A 58 5.62 4.06 -0.77
CA CYS A 58 5.41 5.21 -1.64
C CYS A 58 6.75 5.81 -2.11
N HIS A 59 7.69 6.03 -1.19
CA HIS A 59 8.93 6.75 -1.47
C HIS A 59 10.07 5.88 -2.01
N THR A 60 9.76 4.73 -2.63
CA THR A 60 10.76 3.86 -3.27
C THR A 60 10.20 3.31 -4.57
N THR A 61 10.98 3.34 -5.65
CA THR A 61 10.63 2.66 -6.91
C THR A 61 11.11 1.20 -6.88
N ARG A 62 10.60 0.35 -7.78
CA ARG A 62 10.90 -1.10 -7.79
C ARG A 62 12.40 -1.45 -7.81
N SER A 63 13.22 -0.58 -8.38
CA SER A 63 14.68 -0.76 -8.49
C SER A 63 15.46 0.48 -8.03
N GLY A 64 14.80 1.37 -7.28
CA GLY A 64 15.41 2.61 -6.80
C GLY A 64 15.94 2.47 -5.37
N GLU A 65 16.71 3.48 -4.96
CA GLU A 65 17.21 3.57 -3.60
C GLU A 65 16.06 3.77 -2.60
N PRO A 66 16.10 3.12 -1.41
CA PRO A 66 15.09 3.28 -0.38
C PRO A 66 14.85 4.75 -0.03
N TYR A 67 13.57 5.15 0.08
CA TYR A 67 13.14 6.50 0.46
C TYR A 67 13.52 7.63 -0.52
N ALA A 68 14.19 7.34 -1.64
CA ALA A 68 14.62 8.32 -2.63
C ALA A 68 13.50 8.85 -3.54
N GLY A 69 12.28 8.32 -3.43
CA GLY A 69 11.13 8.74 -4.20
C GLY A 69 11.12 8.24 -5.65
N GLY A 70 10.44 8.99 -6.52
CA GLY A 70 10.36 8.71 -7.96
C GLY A 70 9.17 7.84 -8.40
N ARG A 71 8.35 7.33 -7.47
CA ARG A 71 7.16 6.57 -7.81
C ARG A 71 6.11 7.49 -8.43
N LYS A 72 5.54 7.08 -9.57
CA LYS A 72 4.48 7.80 -10.27
C LYS A 72 3.11 7.29 -9.83
N LEU A 73 2.21 8.20 -9.47
CA LEU A 73 0.81 7.92 -9.17
C LEU A 73 -0.04 8.62 -10.23
N ASN A 74 -0.60 7.85 -11.14
CA ASN A 74 -1.50 8.35 -12.18
C ASN A 74 -2.90 8.47 -11.60
N THR A 75 -3.51 9.65 -11.66
CA THR A 75 -4.88 9.89 -11.17
C THR A 75 -5.68 10.63 -12.24
N PRO A 76 -7.01 10.73 -12.10
CA PRO A 76 -7.82 11.60 -12.97
C PRO A 76 -7.39 13.08 -12.97
N PHE A 77 -6.70 13.54 -11.91
CA PHE A 77 -6.24 14.92 -11.75
C PHE A 77 -4.84 15.16 -12.34
N GLY A 78 -4.14 14.10 -12.75
CA GLY A 78 -2.78 14.15 -13.27
C GLY A 78 -1.86 13.11 -12.63
N GLN A 79 -0.58 13.20 -12.96
CA GLN A 79 0.48 12.33 -12.47
C GLN A 79 1.24 13.01 -11.32
N PHE A 80 1.15 12.42 -10.14
CA PHE A 80 1.96 12.78 -8.98
C PHE A 80 3.23 11.94 -8.94
N VAL A 81 4.31 12.49 -8.39
CA VAL A 81 5.62 11.83 -8.28
C VAL A 81 6.09 11.95 -6.84
N THR A 82 6.36 10.84 -6.16
CA THR A 82 6.77 10.89 -4.75
C THR A 82 8.15 11.54 -4.60
N PRO A 83 8.34 12.48 -3.66
CA PRO A 83 9.62 13.15 -3.46
C PRO A 83 10.65 12.24 -2.78
N ASN A 84 11.92 12.65 -2.81
CA ASN A 84 12.99 12.05 -2.02
C ASN A 84 12.85 12.52 -0.57
N ILE A 85 12.75 11.58 0.38
CA ILE A 85 12.63 11.87 1.82
C ILE A 85 13.83 11.36 2.63
N THR A 86 14.95 11.09 1.96
CA THR A 86 16.25 10.85 2.60
C THR A 86 16.82 12.18 3.15
N PRO A 87 17.84 12.16 4.03
CA PRO A 87 18.42 13.37 4.59
C PRO A 87 19.40 14.09 3.64
N ASP A 88 19.34 13.78 2.34
CA ASP A 88 20.08 14.54 1.34
C ASP A 88 19.67 16.02 1.35
N LYS A 89 20.65 16.92 1.37
CA LYS A 89 20.43 18.37 1.62
C LYS A 89 19.83 19.10 0.41
N GLU A 90 20.10 18.62 -0.79
CA GLU A 90 19.75 19.30 -2.04
C GLU A 90 18.45 18.76 -2.63
N THR A 91 18.30 17.43 -2.64
CA THR A 91 17.20 16.73 -3.30
C THR A 91 16.21 16.10 -2.32
N GLY A 92 16.62 15.88 -1.06
CA GLY A 92 15.82 15.27 -0.01
C GLY A 92 15.29 16.27 1.04
N ILE A 93 14.98 15.75 2.24
CA ILE A 93 14.53 16.54 3.40
C ILE A 93 15.71 16.97 4.30
N GLY A 94 16.94 16.92 3.78
CA GLY A 94 18.18 17.21 4.50
C GLY A 94 18.28 18.63 5.08
N SER A 95 17.50 19.58 4.56
CA SER A 95 17.44 20.95 5.05
C SER A 95 16.18 21.26 5.88
N TRP A 96 15.28 20.30 6.07
CA TRP A 96 14.03 20.49 6.80
C TRP A 96 14.29 20.47 8.31
N SER A 97 13.51 21.25 9.06
CA SER A 97 13.39 21.14 10.51
C SER A 97 12.29 20.14 10.89
N GLY A 98 12.26 19.73 12.17
CA GLY A 98 11.14 18.93 12.69
C GLY A 98 9.80 19.67 12.58
N GLU A 99 9.81 21.01 12.65
CA GLU A 99 8.61 21.82 12.42
C GLU A 99 8.17 21.79 10.96
N ASP A 100 9.09 21.89 9.99
CA ASP A 100 8.74 21.76 8.57
C ASP A 100 8.11 20.40 8.27
N PHE A 101 8.66 19.34 8.87
CA PHE A 101 8.14 17.99 8.71
C PHE A 101 6.75 17.83 9.36
N TRP A 102 6.55 18.39 10.55
CA TRP A 102 5.25 18.47 11.22
C TRP A 102 4.23 19.24 10.37
N GLN A 103 4.62 20.39 9.79
CA GLN A 103 3.75 21.18 8.90
C GLN A 103 3.33 20.39 7.66
N ALA A 104 4.23 19.60 7.09
CA ALA A 104 3.88 18.73 5.97
C ALA A 104 2.91 17.63 6.38
N LEU A 105 3.24 16.82 7.38
CA LEU A 105 2.39 15.71 7.81
C LEU A 105 1.03 16.18 8.34
N HIS A 106 1.04 17.17 9.23
CA HIS A 106 -0.13 17.55 10.00
C HIS A 106 -1.04 18.52 9.24
N TYR A 107 -0.44 19.44 8.49
CA TYR A 107 -1.16 20.50 7.80
C TYR A 107 -1.15 20.35 6.29
N GLY A 108 -0.34 19.47 5.70
CA GLY A 108 -0.18 19.41 4.25
C GLY A 108 0.47 20.68 3.68
N LYS A 109 1.45 21.26 4.37
CA LYS A 109 2.21 22.43 3.92
C LYS A 109 3.68 22.07 3.72
N SER A 110 4.25 22.36 2.55
CA SER A 110 5.68 22.17 2.33
C SER A 110 6.50 23.24 3.05
N LYS A 111 7.80 22.97 3.21
CA LYS A 111 8.79 23.90 3.76
C LYS A 111 8.78 25.29 3.10
N ASP A 112 8.47 25.38 1.81
CA ASP A 112 8.37 26.64 1.06
C ASP A 112 6.99 27.34 1.19
N GLY A 113 6.10 26.80 2.03
CA GLY A 113 4.77 27.34 2.31
C GLY A 113 3.67 26.94 1.32
N ARG A 114 3.98 26.18 0.26
CA ARG A 114 2.95 25.71 -0.69
C ARG A 114 2.03 24.67 -0.03
N ASN A 115 0.80 24.62 -0.50
CA ASN A 115 -0.12 23.55 -0.13
C ASN A 115 0.26 22.27 -0.89
N LEU A 116 0.38 21.17 -0.15
CA LEU A 116 0.59 19.83 -0.69
C LEU A 116 -0.74 19.28 -1.21
N TYR A 117 -0.64 18.47 -2.28
CA TYR A 117 -1.79 17.77 -2.82
C TYR A 117 -2.13 16.55 -1.94
N PRO A 118 -3.43 16.23 -1.76
CA PRO A 118 -3.89 15.13 -0.89
C PRO A 118 -3.51 13.72 -1.40
N ALA A 119 -2.78 13.62 -2.52
CA ALA A 119 -2.06 12.40 -2.90
C ALA A 119 -0.98 12.05 -1.86
N PHE A 120 -0.45 13.04 -1.15
CA PHE A 120 0.19 12.85 0.14
C PHE A 120 -0.92 12.83 1.19
N PRO A 121 -1.14 11.72 1.94
CA PRO A 121 -2.32 11.51 2.78
C PRO A 121 -2.28 12.32 4.10
N TYR A 122 -2.00 13.62 4.00
CA TYR A 122 -2.02 14.53 5.15
C TYR A 122 -3.42 14.70 5.74
N THR A 123 -4.47 14.41 4.97
CA THR A 123 -5.86 14.41 5.46
C THR A 123 -6.07 13.34 6.52
N GLU A 124 -5.29 12.27 6.48
CA GLU A 124 -5.25 11.21 7.49
C GLU A 124 -4.12 11.47 8.50
N TYR A 125 -2.92 11.82 8.03
CA TYR A 125 -1.77 12.06 8.90
C TYR A 125 -1.93 13.25 9.86
N THR A 126 -2.91 14.13 9.64
CA THR A 126 -3.30 15.13 10.65
C THR A 126 -3.65 14.49 12.00
N LYS A 127 -4.07 13.21 12.04
CA LYS A 127 -4.33 12.50 13.29
C LYS A 127 -3.06 12.13 14.06
N VAL A 128 -1.90 12.09 13.40
CA VAL A 128 -0.61 11.69 13.99
C VAL A 128 -0.18 12.69 15.05
N THR A 129 0.29 12.17 16.18
CA THR A 129 0.74 13.00 17.30
C THR A 129 2.10 13.64 17.00
N ARG A 130 2.38 14.80 17.60
CA ARG A 130 3.68 15.47 17.42
C ARG A 130 4.87 14.57 17.80
N PRO A 131 4.87 13.84 18.94
CA PRO A 131 5.97 12.94 19.27
C PRO A 131 6.20 11.83 18.24
N ASP A 132 5.12 11.28 17.65
CA ASP A 132 5.23 10.27 16.61
C ASP A 132 5.79 10.85 15.30
N ALA A 133 5.39 12.06 14.93
CA ALA A 133 5.95 12.77 13.78
C ALA A 133 7.44 13.09 13.97
N ASP A 134 7.84 13.56 15.16
CA ASP A 134 9.24 13.84 15.49
C ASP A 134 10.09 12.56 15.48
N ALA A 135 9.54 11.44 15.96
CA ALA A 135 10.21 10.12 15.90
C ALA A 135 10.42 9.67 14.46
N ILE A 136 9.40 9.74 13.60
CA ILE A 136 9.53 9.41 12.17
C ILE A 136 10.60 10.30 11.53
N PHE A 137 10.57 11.61 11.82
CA PHE A 137 11.57 12.53 11.31
C PHE A 137 12.99 12.14 11.74
N ALA A 138 13.20 11.83 13.03
CA ALA A 138 14.50 11.38 13.55
C ALA A 138 15.01 10.13 12.81
N TYR A 139 14.13 9.15 12.55
CA TYR A 139 14.49 7.97 11.77
C TYR A 139 14.87 8.33 10.33
N LEU A 140 14.07 9.12 9.62
CA LEU A 140 14.40 9.55 8.25
C LEU A 140 15.72 10.32 8.20
N ARG A 141 16.04 11.09 9.25
CA ARG A 141 17.31 11.80 9.42
C ARG A 141 18.51 10.88 9.65
N SER A 142 18.30 9.68 10.17
CA SER A 142 19.36 8.68 10.38
C SER A 142 19.69 7.84 9.13
N LEU A 143 18.85 7.92 8.08
CA LEU A 143 19.06 7.14 6.86
C LEU A 143 20.30 7.62 6.07
N PRO A 144 20.90 6.76 5.23
CA PRO A 144 21.88 7.21 4.24
C PRO A 144 21.26 8.28 3.31
N PRO A 145 21.93 9.41 3.06
CA PRO A 145 21.47 10.39 2.10
C PRO A 145 21.60 9.84 0.67
N VAL A 146 20.57 10.08 -0.15
CA VAL A 146 20.59 9.72 -1.57
C VAL A 146 20.36 10.98 -2.38
N ALA A 147 21.31 11.34 -3.24
CA ALA A 147 21.15 12.47 -4.17
C ALA A 147 20.32 12.02 -5.38
N GLN A 148 19.01 12.31 -5.37
CA GLN A 148 18.08 11.94 -6.45
C GLN A 148 17.04 13.04 -6.69
N THR A 149 17.17 13.72 -7.83
CA THR A 149 16.17 14.68 -8.31
C THR A 149 15.05 13.93 -9.02
N ASN A 150 13.85 13.95 -8.44
CA ASN A 150 12.67 13.36 -9.06
C ASN A 150 12.00 14.35 -10.03
N PRO A 151 11.41 13.87 -11.15
CA PRO A 151 10.63 14.72 -12.04
C PRO A 151 9.48 15.43 -11.32
N PRO A 152 9.09 16.65 -11.75
CA PRO A 152 7.94 17.33 -11.19
C PRO A 152 6.64 16.59 -11.49
N HIS A 153 5.60 16.90 -10.73
CA HIS A 153 4.24 16.44 -11.03
C HIS A 153 3.79 16.96 -12.41
N LYS A 154 2.93 16.20 -13.09
CA LYS A 154 2.21 16.63 -14.28
C LYS A 154 0.73 16.69 -13.95
N ILE A 155 0.30 17.81 -13.39
CA ILE A 155 -1.08 18.02 -12.92
C ILE A 155 -1.87 18.67 -14.05
N ASN A 156 -3.06 18.15 -14.31
CA ASN A 156 -3.91 18.65 -15.37
C ASN A 156 -4.60 19.94 -14.93
N PRO A 157 -4.67 20.99 -15.76
CA PRO A 157 -5.53 22.13 -15.47
C PRO A 157 -7.00 21.71 -15.30
N PRO A 158 -7.77 22.33 -14.40
CA PRO A 158 -7.40 23.46 -13.53
C PRO A 158 -6.77 23.05 -12.18
N TYR A 159 -6.45 21.78 -11.96
CA TYR A 159 -6.01 21.26 -10.66
C TYR A 159 -4.59 21.67 -10.27
N ASP A 160 -3.83 22.26 -11.19
CA ASP A 160 -2.44 22.74 -11.00
C ASP A 160 -2.36 24.08 -10.23
N ASN A 161 -3.51 24.69 -9.89
CA ASN A 161 -3.59 26.00 -9.25
C ASN A 161 -3.62 25.94 -7.70
N GLN A 162 -2.67 26.60 -7.04
CA GLN A 162 -2.56 26.65 -5.58
C GLN A 162 -3.74 27.33 -4.87
N ALA A 163 -4.42 28.31 -5.48
CA ALA A 163 -5.59 28.94 -4.90
C ALA A 163 -6.81 28.00 -4.93
N LEU A 164 -6.98 27.23 -6.01
CA LEU A 164 -8.01 26.19 -6.08
C LEU A 164 -7.73 25.08 -5.07
N LEU A 165 -6.47 24.66 -4.90
CA LEU A 165 -6.09 23.71 -3.85
C LEU A 165 -6.36 24.26 -2.45
N TYR A 166 -6.09 25.54 -2.19
CA TYR A 166 -6.44 26.18 -0.92
C TYR A 166 -7.96 26.15 -0.65
N LEU A 167 -8.77 26.46 -1.67
CA LEU A 167 -10.23 26.39 -1.55
C LEU A 167 -10.71 24.95 -1.28
N TRP A 168 -10.16 23.98 -2.02
CA TRP A 168 -10.42 22.57 -1.77
C TRP A 168 -10.12 22.19 -0.31
N ARG A 169 -8.96 22.60 0.20
CA ARG A 169 -8.56 22.34 1.60
C ARG A 169 -9.54 22.96 2.58
N LYS A 170 -9.96 24.21 2.35
CA LYS A 170 -10.91 24.91 3.22
C LYS A 170 -12.26 24.18 3.32
N TRP A 171 -12.68 23.46 2.28
CA TRP A 171 -13.95 22.74 2.27
C TRP A 171 -13.85 21.29 2.73
N TYR A 172 -12.73 20.61 2.50
CA TYR A 172 -12.63 19.15 2.66
C TYR A 172 -11.59 18.69 3.69
N PHE A 173 -10.69 19.56 4.16
CA PHE A 173 -9.67 19.17 5.13
C PHE A 173 -10.08 19.52 6.56
N ASN A 174 -10.27 18.49 7.38
CA ASN A 174 -10.53 18.62 8.82
C ASN A 174 -9.26 18.33 9.60
N GLU A 175 -8.53 19.39 9.94
CA GLU A 175 -7.31 19.31 10.73
C GLU A 175 -7.60 18.82 12.17
N GLY A 176 -6.69 18.00 12.70
CA GLY A 176 -6.56 17.83 14.14
C GLY A 176 -5.99 16.48 14.55
N VAL A 177 -5.13 16.52 15.57
CA VAL A 177 -4.53 15.35 16.21
C VAL A 177 -5.63 14.44 16.76
N TYR A 178 -5.41 13.13 16.67
CA TYR A 178 -6.32 12.14 17.24
C TYR A 178 -6.65 12.45 18.70
N GLN A 179 -7.94 12.40 19.03
CA GLN A 179 -8.45 12.54 20.39
C GLN A 179 -9.10 11.21 20.80
N PRO A 180 -8.61 10.56 21.87
CA PRO A 180 -9.22 9.32 22.36
C PRO A 180 -10.69 9.50 22.76
N ASP A 181 -11.53 8.56 22.35
CA ASP A 181 -12.89 8.44 22.85
C ASP A 181 -12.87 7.85 24.26
N LYS A 182 -13.28 8.65 25.24
CA LYS A 182 -13.30 8.27 26.67
C LYS A 182 -14.30 7.15 26.99
N SER A 183 -15.23 6.85 26.08
CA SER A 183 -16.17 5.74 26.22
C SER A 183 -15.61 4.40 25.73
N LYS A 184 -14.41 4.40 25.15
CA LYS A 184 -13.76 3.23 24.54
C LYS A 184 -12.50 2.84 25.31
N SER A 185 -12.07 1.60 25.15
CA SER A 185 -10.82 1.10 25.73
C SER A 185 -9.59 1.73 25.05
N ASP A 186 -8.45 1.69 25.73
CA ASP A 186 -7.17 2.14 25.17
C ASP A 186 -6.76 1.35 23.92
N GLU A 187 -7.01 0.02 23.91
CA GLU A 187 -6.76 -0.85 22.75
C GLU A 187 -7.61 -0.43 21.55
N TRP A 188 -8.90 -0.12 21.77
CA TRP A 188 -9.77 0.37 20.69
C TRP A 188 -9.31 1.72 20.16
N ASN A 189 -8.96 2.64 21.07
CA ASN A 189 -8.44 3.97 20.70
C ASN A 189 -7.12 3.87 19.93
N ARG A 190 -6.25 2.92 20.31
CA ARG A 190 -5.00 2.65 19.59
C ARG A 190 -5.28 2.14 18.17
N GLY A 191 -6.24 1.24 18.02
CA GLY A 191 -6.67 0.74 16.71
C GLY A 191 -7.22 1.86 15.83
N ASN A 192 -8.12 2.68 16.37
CA ASN A 192 -8.68 3.82 15.66
C ASN A 192 -7.60 4.82 15.21
N TYR A 193 -6.66 5.17 16.11
CA TYR A 193 -5.52 6.02 15.79
C TYR A 193 -4.69 5.49 14.61
N LEU A 194 -4.39 4.18 14.62
CA LEU A 194 -3.61 3.56 13.54
C LEU A 194 -4.41 3.49 12.24
N VAL A 195 -5.70 3.16 12.29
CA VAL A 195 -6.54 3.01 11.10
C VAL A 195 -6.83 4.35 10.42
N GLN A 196 -7.13 5.41 11.19
CA GLN A 196 -7.46 6.73 10.66
C GLN A 196 -6.25 7.66 10.50
N GLY A 197 -5.12 7.32 11.13
CA GLY A 197 -3.87 8.09 11.11
C GLY A 197 -2.83 7.46 10.19
N LEU A 198 -1.75 6.91 10.76
CA LEU A 198 -0.61 6.39 9.98
C LEU A 198 -0.98 5.28 9.01
N GLY A 199 -1.86 4.34 9.39
CA GLY A 199 -2.32 3.29 8.49
C GLY A 199 -3.29 3.77 7.40
N HIS A 200 -3.82 5.00 7.53
CA HIS A 200 -4.61 5.74 6.53
C HIS A 200 -5.62 4.86 5.77
N CYS A 201 -6.31 3.94 6.46
CA CYS A 201 -7.16 2.94 5.82
C CYS A 201 -8.35 3.61 5.11
N ASN A 202 -8.87 4.70 5.66
CA ASN A 202 -9.86 5.60 5.08
C ASN A 202 -9.40 6.25 3.77
N ALA A 203 -8.10 6.39 3.53
CA ALA A 203 -7.60 6.91 2.26
C ALA A 203 -8.00 6.03 1.05
N CYS A 204 -8.17 4.72 1.28
CA CYS A 204 -8.60 3.74 0.27
C CYS A 204 -10.04 3.28 0.49
N HIS A 205 -10.42 2.99 1.73
CA HIS A 205 -11.70 2.36 2.09
C HIS A 205 -12.85 3.35 2.31
N THR A 206 -12.69 4.63 1.93
CA THR A 206 -13.79 5.60 1.94
C THR A 206 -14.02 6.13 0.52
N PRO A 207 -15.29 6.30 0.07
CA PRO A 207 -15.58 6.83 -1.24
C PRO A 207 -15.11 8.28 -1.37
N ARG A 208 -14.55 8.60 -2.53
CA ARG A 208 -14.15 9.96 -2.89
C ARG A 208 -15.16 10.58 -3.83
N ASN A 209 -15.46 11.86 -3.62
CA ASN A 209 -16.31 12.63 -4.52
C ASN A 209 -15.58 12.96 -5.84
N VAL A 210 -16.28 13.62 -6.77
CA VAL A 210 -15.72 14.02 -8.08
C VAL A 210 -14.50 14.96 -7.98
N TRP A 211 -14.28 15.59 -6.82
CA TRP A 211 -13.14 16.46 -6.51
C TRP A 211 -12.00 15.71 -5.80
N GLY A 212 -12.10 14.39 -5.67
CA GLY A 212 -11.09 13.55 -5.02
C GLY A 212 -11.06 13.64 -3.49
N ALA A 213 -12.01 14.34 -2.88
CA ALA A 213 -12.11 14.45 -1.42
C ALA A 213 -12.85 13.26 -0.81
N SER A 214 -12.35 12.78 0.33
CA SER A 214 -13.11 11.89 1.20
C SER A 214 -14.30 12.66 1.79
N GLN A 215 -15.46 12.01 1.90
CA GLN A 215 -16.66 12.64 2.46
C GLN A 215 -16.78 12.41 3.98
N ASP A 216 -16.15 11.37 4.50
CA ASP A 216 -16.16 10.98 5.92
C ASP A 216 -14.96 10.05 6.25
N ASP A 217 -14.97 9.46 7.43
CA ASP A 217 -14.01 8.45 7.90
C ASP A 217 -14.69 7.09 8.18
N GLN A 218 -15.86 6.84 7.58
CA GLN A 218 -16.74 5.71 7.91
C GLN A 218 -16.37 4.39 7.22
N LEU A 219 -15.34 4.38 6.37
CA LEU A 219 -14.77 3.16 5.78
C LEU A 219 -15.82 2.34 4.97
N THR A 220 -16.71 3.06 4.26
CA THR A 220 -17.86 2.52 3.52
C THR A 220 -17.53 1.91 2.15
N GLY A 221 -16.26 1.89 1.76
CA GLY A 221 -15.76 1.28 0.52
C GLY A 221 -15.83 2.21 -0.69
N GLY A 222 -14.98 1.97 -1.68
CA GLY A 222 -14.90 2.82 -2.86
C GLY A 222 -13.91 2.35 -3.91
N LYS A 223 -14.05 2.86 -5.14
CA LYS A 223 -13.02 2.69 -6.16
C LYS A 223 -11.80 3.52 -5.78
N ILE A 224 -10.63 2.89 -5.75
CA ILE A 224 -9.38 3.57 -5.41
C ILE A 224 -9.03 4.51 -6.57
N MET A 225 -8.87 5.80 -6.30
CA MET A 225 -8.50 6.74 -7.36
C MET A 225 -7.11 6.45 -7.91
N GLY A 226 -6.97 6.47 -9.23
CA GLY A 226 -5.69 6.21 -9.88
C GLY A 226 -5.23 4.76 -9.83
N SER A 227 -6.07 3.88 -9.28
CA SER A 227 -5.90 2.44 -9.36
C SER A 227 -7.16 1.83 -9.98
N TYR A 228 -7.03 0.67 -10.58
CA TYR A 228 -8.16 -0.06 -11.13
C TYR A 228 -8.71 -1.07 -10.11
N TRP A 229 -8.42 -0.90 -8.83
CA TRP A 229 -8.93 -1.73 -7.74
C TRP A 229 -10.09 -1.07 -6.99
N TYR A 230 -11.00 -1.91 -6.48
CA TYR A 230 -12.05 -1.51 -5.54
C TYR A 230 -11.58 -1.85 -4.11
N ALA A 231 -11.60 -0.87 -3.22
CA ALA A 231 -11.40 -1.09 -1.79
C ALA A 231 -12.77 -1.40 -1.16
N PRO A 232 -13.03 -2.64 -0.71
CA PRO A 232 -14.34 -2.99 -0.21
C PRO A 232 -14.64 -2.34 1.14
N SER A 233 -15.91 -2.11 1.44
CA SER A 233 -16.39 -1.58 2.71
C SER A 233 -15.89 -2.40 3.90
N LEU A 234 -15.29 -1.74 4.90
CA LEU A 234 -14.84 -2.37 6.14
C LEU A 234 -15.96 -2.48 7.19
N ILE A 235 -17.14 -1.95 6.90
CA ILE A 235 -18.30 -1.98 7.80
C ILE A 235 -19.38 -2.98 7.34
N SER A 236 -19.39 -3.32 6.05
CA SER A 236 -20.37 -4.24 5.47
C SER A 236 -19.87 -5.70 5.50
N PRO A 237 -20.60 -6.64 6.13
CA PRO A 237 -20.25 -8.06 6.10
C PRO A 237 -20.39 -8.69 4.71
N LEU A 238 -21.10 -8.04 3.77
CA LEU A 238 -21.18 -8.47 2.37
C LEU A 238 -19.92 -8.12 1.57
N GLU A 239 -19.02 -7.31 2.14
CA GLU A 239 -17.78 -6.87 1.55
C GLU A 239 -16.59 -7.25 2.44
N ALA A 240 -15.77 -6.30 2.93
CA ALA A 240 -14.59 -6.59 3.73
C ALA A 240 -14.84 -6.46 5.25
N GLY A 241 -16.07 -6.18 5.70
CA GLY A 241 -16.40 -6.10 7.12
C GLY A 241 -16.12 -7.39 7.89
N VAL A 242 -15.62 -7.23 9.12
CA VAL A 242 -15.11 -8.35 9.95
C VAL A 242 -15.76 -8.40 11.33
N SER A 243 -16.89 -7.72 11.53
CA SER A 243 -17.57 -7.64 12.83
C SER A 243 -18.07 -8.98 13.36
N GLU A 244 -18.30 -9.96 12.49
CA GLU A 244 -18.73 -11.31 12.86
C GLU A 244 -17.57 -12.30 13.04
N TRP A 245 -16.31 -11.87 12.81
CA TRP A 245 -15.13 -12.74 12.93
C TRP A 245 -14.53 -12.70 14.33
N PRO A 246 -13.91 -13.79 14.81
CA PRO A 246 -12.98 -13.73 15.94
C PRO A 246 -11.86 -12.71 15.69
N VAL A 247 -11.41 -12.01 16.74
CA VAL A 247 -10.34 -11.00 16.61
C VAL A 247 -9.06 -11.63 16.06
N GLU A 248 -8.78 -12.86 16.47
CA GLU A 248 -7.59 -13.62 16.11
C GLU A 248 -7.55 -13.95 14.61
N ASP A 249 -8.71 -14.22 13.99
CA ASP A 249 -8.81 -14.43 12.54
C ASP A 249 -8.51 -13.13 11.78
N ILE A 250 -8.91 -11.97 12.33
CA ILE A 250 -8.62 -10.65 11.76
C ILE A 250 -7.12 -10.36 11.87
N VAL A 251 -6.52 -10.64 13.03
CA VAL A 251 -5.07 -10.52 13.25
C VAL A 251 -4.30 -11.41 12.27
N GLU A 252 -4.70 -12.67 12.08
CA GLU A 252 -4.06 -13.58 11.12
C GLU A 252 -4.12 -13.01 9.70
N LEU A 253 -5.28 -12.51 9.26
CA LEU A 253 -5.42 -11.93 7.93
C LEU A 253 -4.54 -10.69 7.74
N LEU A 254 -4.49 -9.78 8.71
CA LEU A 254 -3.75 -8.52 8.57
C LEU A 254 -2.23 -8.70 8.70
N SER A 255 -1.78 -9.69 9.46
CA SER A 255 -0.35 -9.98 9.66
C SER A 255 0.24 -10.89 8.58
N THR A 256 -0.53 -11.86 8.08
CA THR A 256 -0.03 -12.88 7.14
C THR A 256 -0.55 -12.69 5.72
N GLY A 257 -1.68 -12.00 5.57
CA GLY A 257 -2.38 -11.76 4.31
C GLY A 257 -3.35 -12.85 3.90
N ILE A 258 -3.50 -13.93 4.67
CA ILE A 258 -4.41 -15.04 4.39
C ILE A 258 -4.89 -15.72 5.68
N ASN A 259 -6.15 -16.09 5.76
CA ASN A 259 -6.69 -16.93 6.83
C ASN A 259 -7.69 -17.95 6.25
N SER A 260 -8.50 -18.58 7.10
CA SER A 260 -9.55 -19.53 6.68
C SER A 260 -10.71 -18.89 5.91
N HIS A 261 -10.90 -17.57 6.02
CA HIS A 261 -12.05 -16.85 5.46
C HIS A 261 -11.71 -16.03 4.21
N ALA A 262 -10.50 -15.47 4.14
CA ALA A 262 -10.12 -14.53 3.10
C ALA A 262 -8.62 -14.52 2.80
N VAL A 263 -8.32 -13.94 1.64
CA VAL A 263 -6.97 -13.68 1.18
C VAL A 263 -6.89 -12.25 0.67
N THR A 264 -5.82 -11.54 1.03
CA THR A 264 -5.54 -10.20 0.51
C THR A 264 -4.92 -10.29 -0.89
N SER A 265 -5.31 -9.39 -1.79
CA SER A 265 -4.74 -9.31 -3.14
C SER A 265 -4.50 -7.84 -3.54
N GLY A 266 -3.84 -7.65 -4.70
CA GLY A 266 -3.58 -6.32 -5.26
C GLY A 266 -2.85 -5.38 -4.29
N SER A 267 -3.37 -4.17 -4.15
CA SER A 267 -2.83 -3.16 -3.25
C SER A 267 -2.82 -3.61 -1.79
N MET A 268 -3.85 -4.34 -1.33
CA MET A 268 -3.93 -4.77 0.07
C MET A 268 -2.85 -5.81 0.42
N ALA A 269 -2.56 -6.75 -0.49
CA ALA A 269 -1.42 -7.65 -0.32
C ALA A 269 -0.10 -6.86 -0.21
N THR A 270 0.05 -5.79 -0.98
CA THR A 270 1.22 -4.91 -0.87
C THR A 270 1.31 -4.23 0.50
N ILE A 271 0.19 -3.75 1.06
CA ILE A 271 0.14 -3.15 2.40
C ILE A 271 0.51 -4.16 3.49
N VAL A 272 -0.02 -5.37 3.43
CA VAL A 272 0.38 -6.43 4.37
C VAL A 272 1.88 -6.71 4.27
N ARG A 273 2.39 -6.88 3.05
CA ARG A 273 3.80 -7.19 2.79
C ARG A 273 4.75 -6.08 3.24
N GLN A 274 4.36 -4.81 3.12
CA GLN A 274 5.29 -3.69 3.34
C GLN A 274 5.11 -3.00 4.69
N SER A 275 3.95 -3.16 5.34
CA SER A 275 3.61 -2.46 6.58
C SER A 275 3.09 -3.42 7.66
N LEU A 276 1.88 -3.96 7.49
CA LEU A 276 1.13 -4.57 8.61
C LEU A 276 1.83 -5.77 9.26
N GLN A 277 2.56 -6.58 8.49
CA GLN A 277 3.29 -7.73 9.03
C GLN A 277 4.42 -7.37 10.00
N TYR A 278 4.81 -6.09 10.07
CA TYR A 278 5.87 -5.59 10.94
C TYR A 278 5.33 -4.88 12.19
N LEU A 279 4.00 -4.76 12.32
CA LEU A 279 3.41 -4.18 13.52
C LEU A 279 3.59 -5.13 14.71
N SER A 280 3.67 -4.54 15.90
CA SER A 280 3.66 -5.31 17.13
C SER A 280 2.33 -6.06 17.29
N ASP A 281 2.35 -7.18 18.01
CA ASP A 281 1.15 -7.98 18.32
C ASP A 281 0.04 -7.11 18.94
N TYR A 282 0.42 -6.16 19.80
CA TYR A 282 -0.53 -5.24 20.42
C TYR A 282 -1.19 -4.30 19.39
N ASP A 283 -0.42 -3.74 18.46
CA ASP A 283 -0.95 -2.78 17.49
C ASP A 283 -1.79 -3.45 16.39
N ILE A 284 -1.36 -4.61 15.89
CA ILE A 284 -2.15 -5.37 14.91
C ILE A 284 -3.47 -5.85 15.54
N ARG A 285 -3.45 -6.25 16.82
CA ARG A 285 -4.64 -6.62 17.57
C ARG A 285 -5.54 -5.40 17.84
N SER A 286 -4.96 -4.26 18.18
CA SER A 286 -5.71 -3.01 18.35
C SER A 286 -6.45 -2.62 17.08
N ILE A 287 -5.80 -2.71 15.91
CA ILE A 287 -6.44 -2.52 14.60
C ILE A 287 -7.59 -3.51 14.42
N ALA A 288 -7.38 -4.79 14.72
CA ALA A 288 -8.42 -5.82 14.61
C ALA A 288 -9.64 -5.53 15.51
N VAL A 289 -9.42 -5.12 16.77
CA VAL A 289 -10.49 -4.74 17.71
C VAL A 289 -11.28 -3.54 17.19
N TYR A 290 -10.60 -2.52 16.67
CA TYR A 290 -11.28 -1.37 16.07
C TYR A 290 -12.12 -1.80 14.86
N LEU A 291 -11.54 -2.53 13.91
CA LEU A 291 -12.24 -2.98 12.70
C LEU A 291 -13.44 -3.90 13.01
N GLN A 292 -13.31 -4.80 13.98
CA GLN A 292 -14.41 -5.66 14.43
C GLN A 292 -15.58 -4.82 14.97
N SER A 293 -15.31 -3.67 15.59
CA SER A 293 -16.34 -2.81 16.17
C SER A 293 -17.14 -1.98 15.15
N LEU A 294 -16.66 -1.87 13.91
CA LEU A 294 -17.25 -0.97 12.90
C LEU A 294 -18.52 -1.49 12.25
N GLY A 295 -18.81 -2.78 12.40
CA GLY A 295 -19.88 -3.45 11.66
C GLY A 295 -21.19 -2.67 11.68
N GLU A 296 -21.82 -2.56 10.52
CA GLU A 296 -23.16 -1.99 10.42
C GLU A 296 -24.09 -2.74 11.38
N LYS A 297 -24.85 -2.01 12.22
CA LYS A 297 -26.01 -2.60 12.89
C LYS A 297 -26.85 -3.23 11.78
N LYS A 298 -27.15 -4.53 11.84
CA LYS A 298 -27.97 -5.28 10.86
C LYS A 298 -29.22 -4.47 10.49
N GLY A 299 -29.07 -3.62 9.48
CA GLY A 299 -30.07 -2.70 8.99
C GLY A 299 -30.53 -3.28 7.68
N ASP A 300 -31.63 -4.03 7.75
CA ASP A 300 -32.39 -4.59 6.63
C ASP A 300 -31.53 -4.95 5.42
N ALA A 301 -30.63 -5.92 5.58
CA ALA A 301 -30.15 -6.69 4.43
C ALA A 301 -31.41 -7.21 3.74
N LYS A 302 -31.83 -6.53 2.66
CA LYS A 302 -33.11 -6.80 2.02
C LYS A 302 -33.15 -8.28 1.71
N ALA A 303 -34.14 -8.96 2.28
CA ALA A 303 -34.35 -10.38 2.06
C ALA A 303 -34.15 -10.69 0.57
N PRO A 304 -33.42 -11.76 0.22
CA PRO A 304 -33.08 -12.05 -1.16
C PRO A 304 -34.37 -12.01 -1.99
N ARG A 305 -34.42 -11.09 -2.97
CA ARG A 305 -35.54 -11.01 -3.91
C ARG A 305 -35.78 -12.43 -4.44
N LYS A 306 -37.04 -12.88 -4.43
CA LYS A 306 -37.44 -14.20 -4.96
C LYS A 306 -36.67 -14.47 -6.24
N ALA A 307 -35.99 -15.61 -6.32
CA ALA A 307 -35.20 -15.98 -7.47
C ALA A 307 -36.11 -15.94 -8.72
N ARG A 308 -35.90 -14.93 -9.57
CA ARG A 308 -36.59 -14.86 -10.86
C ARG A 308 -36.05 -16.01 -11.70
N LYS A 309 -36.91 -16.71 -12.45
CA LYS A 309 -36.43 -17.72 -13.41
C LYS A 309 -35.37 -17.07 -14.30
N MET A 310 -34.19 -17.69 -14.32
CA MET A 310 -33.06 -17.22 -15.09
C MET A 310 -33.42 -17.33 -16.59
N PRO A 311 -33.30 -16.25 -17.38
CA PRO A 311 -33.56 -16.30 -18.81
C PRO A 311 -32.66 -17.34 -19.49
N GLU A 312 -33.14 -17.96 -20.57
CA GLU A 312 -32.38 -18.98 -21.30
C GLU A 312 -31.02 -18.48 -21.78
N GLN A 313 -30.98 -17.26 -22.31
CA GLN A 313 -29.74 -16.61 -22.75
C GLN A 313 -28.71 -16.50 -21.61
N VAL A 314 -29.16 -16.20 -20.39
CA VAL A 314 -28.27 -16.14 -19.22
C VAL A 314 -27.78 -17.54 -18.86
N ARG A 315 -28.65 -18.56 -18.90
CA ARG A 315 -28.24 -19.96 -18.65
C ARG A 315 -27.17 -20.42 -19.63
N GLN A 316 -27.35 -20.13 -20.92
CA GLN A 316 -26.35 -20.43 -21.96
C GLN A 316 -25.04 -19.68 -21.73
N TYR A 317 -25.12 -18.40 -21.35
CA TYR A 317 -23.94 -17.60 -21.05
C TYR A 317 -23.14 -18.16 -19.86
N LEU A 318 -23.82 -18.61 -18.80
CA LEU A 318 -23.17 -19.25 -17.65
C LEU A 318 -22.62 -20.65 -17.99
N ALA A 319 -23.29 -21.41 -18.86
CA ALA A 319 -22.80 -22.72 -19.32
C ALA A 319 -21.47 -22.59 -20.09
N LEU A 320 -21.33 -21.58 -20.96
CA LEU A 320 -20.05 -21.27 -21.60
C LEU A 320 -18.97 -20.89 -20.56
N GLY A 321 -19.35 -20.13 -19.53
CA GLY A 321 -18.46 -19.80 -18.42
C GLY A 321 -18.02 -21.03 -17.61
N GLN A 322 -18.89 -22.02 -17.46
CA GLN A 322 -18.57 -23.29 -16.82
C GLN A 322 -17.51 -24.07 -17.60
N GLU A 323 -17.61 -24.15 -18.93
CA GLU A 323 -16.59 -24.81 -19.76
C GLU A 323 -15.20 -24.17 -19.58
N VAL A 324 -15.16 -22.83 -19.52
CA VAL A 324 -13.92 -22.09 -19.23
C VAL A 324 -13.41 -22.39 -17.82
N TYR A 325 -14.30 -22.48 -16.82
CA TYR A 325 -13.96 -22.81 -15.44
C TYR A 325 -13.33 -24.21 -15.32
N GLU A 326 -13.99 -25.22 -15.90
CA GLU A 326 -13.53 -26.61 -15.88
C GLU A 326 -12.15 -26.75 -16.52
N LYS A 327 -11.91 -25.99 -17.60
CA LYS A 327 -10.64 -26.03 -18.34
C LYS A 327 -9.48 -25.31 -17.64
N HIS A 328 -9.75 -24.23 -16.93
CA HIS A 328 -8.69 -23.30 -16.48
C HIS A 328 -8.61 -23.07 -14.98
N CYS A 329 -9.69 -23.29 -14.23
CA CYS A 329 -9.82 -22.85 -12.84
C CYS A 329 -10.04 -24.00 -11.86
N GLN A 330 -10.73 -25.06 -12.29
CA GLN A 330 -11.18 -26.16 -11.44
C GLN A 330 -10.04 -26.88 -10.73
N ASP A 331 -8.89 -27.07 -11.38
CA ASP A 331 -7.76 -27.81 -10.80
C ASP A 331 -7.25 -27.22 -9.48
N CYS A 332 -7.39 -25.90 -9.30
CA CYS A 332 -7.02 -25.20 -8.07
C CYS A 332 -8.22 -24.89 -7.18
N HIS A 333 -9.35 -24.49 -7.78
CA HIS A 333 -10.52 -24.01 -7.02
C HIS A 333 -11.57 -25.09 -6.73
N GLY A 334 -11.35 -26.32 -7.18
CA GLY A 334 -12.25 -27.45 -6.96
C GLY A 334 -13.46 -27.46 -7.90
N GLN A 335 -14.21 -28.55 -7.94
CA GLN A 335 -15.39 -28.65 -8.82
C GLN A 335 -16.56 -27.81 -8.30
N SER A 336 -16.64 -27.67 -6.97
CA SER A 336 -17.68 -26.91 -6.28
C SER A 336 -17.20 -25.53 -5.82
N GLY A 337 -16.06 -25.05 -6.34
CA GLY A 337 -15.49 -23.77 -5.93
C GLY A 337 -15.02 -23.75 -4.47
N GLU A 338 -14.77 -24.91 -3.86
CA GLU A 338 -14.38 -25.08 -2.47
C GLU A 338 -12.95 -24.63 -2.16
N GLY A 339 -12.09 -24.58 -3.19
CA GLY A 339 -10.67 -24.29 -3.04
C GLY A 339 -9.95 -25.27 -2.10
N ILE A 340 -8.78 -24.85 -1.61
CA ILE A 340 -8.01 -25.57 -0.60
C ILE A 340 -7.66 -24.57 0.50
N PRO A 341 -8.10 -24.77 1.76
CA PRO A 341 -7.87 -23.84 2.85
C PRO A 341 -6.41 -23.36 2.93
N LYS A 342 -6.20 -22.04 3.07
CA LYS A 342 -4.90 -21.36 3.13
C LYS A 342 -3.99 -21.52 1.89
N ILE A 343 -4.45 -22.19 0.82
CA ILE A 343 -3.69 -22.40 -0.41
C ILE A 343 -4.41 -21.74 -1.59
N TYR A 344 -5.62 -22.22 -1.91
CA TYR A 344 -6.46 -21.68 -2.96
C TYR A 344 -7.77 -21.20 -2.32
N PRO A 345 -8.10 -19.90 -2.44
CA PRO A 345 -9.29 -19.39 -1.77
C PRO A 345 -10.55 -20.07 -2.32
N PRO A 346 -11.55 -20.35 -1.46
CA PRO A 346 -12.86 -20.77 -1.93
C PRO A 346 -13.42 -19.67 -2.83
N LEU A 347 -14.12 -20.07 -3.88
CA LEU A 347 -14.92 -19.18 -4.74
C LEU A 347 -16.40 -19.24 -4.35
N ALA A 348 -16.87 -20.38 -3.85
CA ALA A 348 -18.20 -20.52 -3.26
C ALA A 348 -18.28 -19.71 -1.96
N GLY A 349 -19.31 -18.86 -1.85
CA GLY A 349 -19.53 -18.01 -0.68
C GLY A 349 -18.50 -16.90 -0.47
N ASN A 350 -17.53 -16.72 -1.38
CA ASN A 350 -16.48 -15.72 -1.20
C ASN A 350 -17.00 -14.31 -1.44
N ARG A 351 -16.90 -13.44 -0.42
CA ARG A 351 -17.37 -12.05 -0.47
C ARG A 351 -16.75 -11.23 -1.60
N ASN A 352 -15.47 -11.43 -1.94
CA ASN A 352 -14.84 -10.74 -3.07
C ASN A 352 -15.42 -11.18 -4.43
N VAL A 353 -15.91 -12.43 -4.50
CA VAL A 353 -16.64 -12.95 -5.65
C VAL A 353 -18.07 -12.41 -5.68
N THR A 354 -18.78 -12.33 -4.56
CA THR A 354 -20.22 -12.01 -4.55
C THR A 354 -20.55 -10.52 -4.39
N MET A 355 -19.60 -9.68 -3.96
CA MET A 355 -19.82 -8.25 -3.79
C MET A 355 -20.26 -7.57 -5.10
N SER A 356 -20.98 -6.46 -4.97
CA SER A 356 -21.65 -5.80 -6.10
C SER A 356 -20.68 -5.42 -7.22
N PRO A 357 -19.57 -4.69 -6.97
CA PRO A 357 -18.58 -4.42 -8.01
C PRO A 357 -17.79 -5.70 -8.37
N PRO A 358 -17.83 -6.18 -9.63
CA PRO A 358 -17.08 -7.37 -10.05
C PRO A 358 -15.59 -7.08 -10.28
N LEU A 359 -15.17 -5.81 -10.22
CA LEU A 359 -13.86 -5.30 -10.62
C LEU A 359 -12.68 -6.13 -10.07
N ASN A 360 -12.66 -6.39 -8.77
CA ASN A 360 -11.55 -7.14 -8.16
C ASN A 360 -11.51 -8.60 -8.63
N THR A 361 -12.67 -9.23 -8.81
CA THR A 361 -12.74 -10.62 -9.32
C THR A 361 -12.26 -10.67 -10.77
N ILE A 362 -12.69 -9.73 -11.61
CA ILE A 362 -12.23 -9.61 -13.00
C ILE A 362 -10.71 -9.41 -13.03
N ARG A 363 -10.17 -8.53 -12.19
CA ARG A 363 -8.72 -8.26 -12.14
C ARG A 363 -7.90 -9.43 -11.64
N ASN A 364 -8.38 -10.17 -10.65
CA ASN A 364 -7.74 -11.41 -10.21
C ASN A 364 -7.66 -12.41 -11.39
N VAL A 365 -8.68 -12.52 -12.24
CA VAL A 365 -8.64 -13.40 -13.43
C VAL A 365 -7.68 -12.85 -14.49
N LEU A 366 -7.73 -11.55 -14.80
CA LEU A 366 -6.88 -10.93 -15.80
C LEU A 366 -5.39 -11.05 -15.45
N TYR A 367 -5.03 -10.62 -14.24
CA TYR A 367 -3.64 -10.41 -13.85
C TYR A 367 -3.09 -11.49 -12.92
N GLY A 368 -3.94 -12.41 -12.47
CA GLY A 368 -3.55 -13.39 -11.47
C GLY A 368 -3.00 -12.71 -10.22
N GLY A 369 -1.99 -13.32 -9.62
CA GLY A 369 -1.20 -12.70 -8.56
C GLY A 369 -0.91 -13.63 -7.42
N TYR A 370 -0.30 -13.09 -6.37
CA TYR A 370 0.09 -13.82 -5.19
C TYR A 370 -0.48 -13.13 -3.95
N PRO A 371 -0.94 -13.91 -2.96
CA PRO A 371 -0.98 -13.44 -1.58
C PRO A 371 0.39 -12.89 -1.16
N PRO A 372 0.46 -12.01 -0.14
CA PRO A 372 1.73 -11.44 0.27
C PRO A 372 2.66 -12.50 0.84
N ALA A 373 3.94 -12.42 0.47
CA ALA A 373 4.99 -13.17 1.13
C ALA A 373 5.26 -12.55 2.52
N THR A 374 4.96 -13.32 3.56
CA THR A 374 5.11 -12.90 4.96
C THR A 374 5.77 -14.00 5.78
N ALA A 375 6.08 -13.73 7.06
CA ALA A 375 6.57 -14.77 7.96
C ALA A 375 5.55 -15.93 8.13
N GLY A 376 4.25 -15.61 8.16
CA GLY A 376 3.16 -16.60 8.23
C GLY A 376 2.77 -17.23 6.89
N ASN A 377 3.25 -16.68 5.77
CA ASN A 377 3.01 -17.19 4.42
C ASN A 377 4.25 -16.99 3.52
N PRO A 378 5.36 -17.71 3.77
CA PRO A 378 6.65 -17.42 3.14
C PRO A 378 6.72 -17.85 1.67
N ARG A 379 5.83 -18.76 1.23
CA ARG A 379 5.79 -19.31 -0.12
C ARG A 379 4.33 -19.30 -0.63
N PRO A 380 3.78 -18.11 -0.93
CA PRO A 380 2.38 -17.98 -1.32
C PRO A 380 2.11 -18.68 -2.66
N HIS A 381 1.00 -19.41 -2.75
CA HIS A 381 0.52 -19.98 -4.00
C HIS A 381 -0.10 -18.89 -4.88
N GLY A 382 0.30 -18.83 -6.14
CA GLY A 382 -0.16 -17.81 -7.08
C GLY A 382 -1.31 -18.29 -7.97
N MET A 383 -2.11 -17.33 -8.44
CA MET A 383 -3.07 -17.51 -9.52
C MET A 383 -2.41 -17.11 -10.86
N PRO A 384 -2.52 -17.91 -11.93
CA PRO A 384 -2.00 -17.54 -13.24
C PRO A 384 -2.69 -16.29 -13.83
N PRO A 385 -1.98 -15.43 -14.57
CA PRO A 385 -2.59 -14.33 -15.32
C PRO A 385 -3.23 -14.83 -16.62
N TYR A 386 -4.54 -14.69 -16.78
CA TYR A 386 -5.25 -15.19 -17.98
C TYR A 386 -5.42 -14.16 -19.09
N GLN A 387 -5.03 -12.89 -18.88
CA GLN A 387 -5.22 -11.82 -19.85
C GLN A 387 -4.63 -12.07 -21.25
N HIS A 388 -3.67 -12.98 -21.39
CA HIS A 388 -3.03 -13.35 -22.67
C HIS A 388 -3.49 -14.69 -23.23
N PHE A 389 -4.29 -15.47 -22.48
CA PHE A 389 -4.66 -16.85 -22.83
C PHE A 389 -6.17 -17.03 -23.04
N ILE A 390 -6.98 -16.14 -22.48
CA ILE A 390 -8.44 -16.21 -22.52
C ILE A 390 -8.96 -14.87 -23.06
N ARG A 391 -9.93 -14.89 -23.98
CA ARG A 391 -10.52 -13.67 -24.54
C ARG A 391 -11.43 -12.98 -23.52
N ASP A 392 -11.63 -11.68 -23.68
CA ASP A 392 -12.47 -10.89 -22.76
C ASP A 392 -13.89 -11.43 -22.63
N THR A 393 -14.46 -11.97 -23.71
CA THR A 393 -15.76 -12.64 -23.69
C THR A 393 -15.79 -13.87 -22.78
N GLU A 394 -14.73 -14.67 -22.82
CA GLU A 394 -14.60 -15.90 -22.02
C GLU A 394 -14.30 -15.55 -20.56
N ILE A 395 -13.50 -14.50 -20.30
CA ILE A 395 -13.31 -13.95 -18.96
C ILE A 395 -14.64 -13.46 -18.36
N ALA A 396 -15.42 -12.71 -19.14
CA ALA A 396 -16.72 -12.22 -18.71
C ALA A 396 -17.69 -13.38 -18.39
N GLN A 397 -17.67 -14.45 -19.20
CA GLN A 397 -18.45 -15.67 -18.99
C GLN A 397 -18.02 -16.42 -17.73
N VAL A 398 -16.73 -16.71 -17.56
CA VAL A 398 -16.25 -17.48 -16.39
C VAL A 398 -16.44 -16.72 -15.09
N VAL A 399 -16.22 -15.40 -15.08
CA VAL A 399 -16.49 -14.57 -13.90
C VAL A 399 -17.99 -14.55 -13.60
N SER A 400 -18.85 -14.44 -14.61
CA SER A 400 -20.30 -14.52 -14.42
C SER A 400 -20.74 -15.87 -13.85
N TYR A 401 -20.17 -16.96 -14.33
CA TYR A 401 -20.38 -18.32 -13.82
C TYR A 401 -19.98 -18.43 -12.36
N ILE A 402 -18.73 -18.10 -12.01
CA ILE A 402 -18.22 -18.14 -10.63
C ILE A 402 -19.10 -17.32 -9.68
N ARG A 403 -19.58 -16.15 -10.13
CA ARG A 403 -20.47 -15.26 -9.36
C ARG A 403 -21.89 -15.79 -9.17
N ASN A 404 -22.30 -16.83 -9.90
CA ASN A 404 -23.66 -17.39 -9.87
C ASN A 404 -23.69 -18.92 -9.64
N ALA A 405 -22.55 -19.55 -9.43
CA ALA A 405 -22.40 -20.97 -9.11
C ALA A 405 -22.43 -21.22 -7.60
N TRP A 406 -22.72 -22.46 -7.18
CA TRP A 406 -22.60 -22.93 -5.79
C TRP A 406 -23.36 -22.09 -4.75
N GLY A 407 -24.47 -21.47 -5.15
CA GLY A 407 -25.28 -20.61 -4.29
C GLY A 407 -24.88 -19.13 -4.27
N ASN A 408 -23.80 -18.76 -4.97
CA ASN A 408 -23.40 -17.37 -5.19
C ASN A 408 -24.49 -16.59 -5.94
N ARG A 409 -24.60 -15.29 -5.65
CA ARG A 409 -25.58 -14.39 -6.25
C ARG A 409 -24.96 -13.03 -6.57
N GLY A 410 -24.11 -12.98 -7.59
CA GLY A 410 -23.51 -11.77 -8.11
C GLY A 410 -24.13 -11.30 -9.42
N SER A 411 -23.86 -10.04 -9.78
CA SER A 411 -24.18 -9.53 -11.12
C SER A 411 -23.41 -10.29 -12.21
N LEU A 412 -24.00 -10.35 -13.41
CA LEU A 412 -23.30 -10.77 -14.62
C LEU A 412 -22.21 -9.75 -14.97
N VAL A 413 -21.19 -10.23 -15.66
CA VAL A 413 -20.06 -9.46 -16.18
C VAL A 413 -20.13 -9.50 -17.70
N SER A 414 -19.91 -8.35 -18.32
CA SER A 414 -19.83 -8.19 -19.77
C SER A 414 -18.39 -8.09 -20.25
N PRO A 415 -18.11 -8.29 -21.56
CA PRO A 415 -16.78 -8.05 -22.12
C PRO A 415 -16.31 -6.59 -21.92
N GLU A 416 -17.24 -5.63 -21.93
CA GLU A 416 -16.96 -4.21 -21.66
C GLU A 416 -16.50 -3.99 -20.22
N ASP A 417 -17.09 -4.69 -19.25
CA ASP A 417 -16.61 -4.66 -17.85
C ASP A 417 -15.17 -5.19 -17.75
N VAL A 418 -14.82 -6.21 -18.55
CA VAL A 418 -13.46 -6.76 -18.60
C VAL A 418 -12.47 -5.76 -19.18
N ASP A 419 -12.80 -5.15 -20.31
CA ASP A 419 -11.95 -4.12 -20.94
C ASP A 419 -11.72 -2.93 -20.01
N ASN A 420 -12.80 -2.39 -19.42
CA ASN A 420 -12.75 -1.30 -18.45
C ASN A 420 -11.95 -1.65 -17.18
N SER A 421 -11.82 -2.95 -16.86
CA SER A 421 -11.05 -3.43 -15.71
C SER A 421 -9.56 -3.56 -15.98
N ARG A 422 -9.09 -3.48 -17.23
CA ARG A 422 -7.67 -3.59 -17.56
C ARG A 422 -6.89 -2.38 -17.07
N GLY A 423 -7.33 -1.20 -17.51
CA GLY A 423 -6.69 0.06 -17.16
C GLY A 423 -5.23 0.19 -17.64
N SER A 424 -4.66 1.38 -17.49
CA SER A 424 -3.25 1.66 -17.74
C SER A 424 -2.45 1.68 -16.42
N GLU A 425 -2.06 0.51 -15.90
CA GLU A 425 -1.12 0.41 -14.78
C GLU A 425 0.36 0.31 -15.23
N PHE A 426 0.73 1.08 -16.26
CA PHE A 426 2.13 1.30 -16.68
C PHE A 426 2.38 2.75 -17.06
#